data_AF-A0A8J4AF35-F1
#
_entry.id   AF-A0A8J4AF35-F1
#
_cell.length_a   1.000
_cell.length_b   1.000
_cell.length_c   1.000
_cell.angle_alpha   90.00
_cell.angle_beta   90.00
_cell.angle_gamma   90.00
#
_symmetry.space_group_name_H-M   'P 1'
#
loop_
_entity.id
_entity.type
_entity.pdbx_description
1 polymer ?
#
loop_
_entity_poly.entity_id
_entity_poly.type
_entity_poly.pdbx_seq_one_letter_code
_entity_poly.pdbx_strand_id
1 'polypeptide(L)'
;MPRVRFFFDAGSGGVLWPESDQDQQRYGFPVDLVRLPIGQPLRDQLASLVEQYDGSLNWDYPPDPGPWREHECERFNRAVRHALHQLSEELGPGWELVDAFQDLYEDPGLDRYVADPRHFQR
;
A
#
# COMPACT_ATOMS: atom_id res chain seq x y z
N MET A 1 6.61 -18.79 -13.50
CA MET A 1 6.14 -17.40 -13.69
C MET A 1 6.22 -16.75 -12.32
N PRO A 2 6.90 -15.60 -12.14
CA PRO A 2 6.94 -14.95 -10.84
C PRO A 2 5.53 -14.56 -10.39
N ARG A 3 5.23 -14.80 -9.12
CA ARG A 3 3.94 -14.46 -8.51
C ARG A 3 4.15 -13.51 -7.35
N VAL A 4 3.48 -12.36 -7.42
CA VAL A 4 3.60 -11.28 -6.44
C VAL A 4 2.23 -10.80 -6.01
N ARG A 5 2.06 -10.60 -4.70
CA ARG A 5 0.86 -10.00 -4.13
C ARG A 5 1.07 -8.50 -4.00
N PHE A 6 0.07 -7.73 -4.41
CA PHE A 6 0.04 -6.29 -4.24
C PHE A 6 -0.79 -5.93 -3.00
N PHE A 7 -0.13 -5.42 -1.97
CA PHE A 7 -0.77 -4.82 -0.79
C PHE A 7 0.27 -4.03 0.01
N PHE A 8 -0.19 -3.14 0.88
CA PHE A 8 0.69 -2.37 1.75
C PHE A 8 0.84 -3.03 3.11
N ASP A 9 2.06 -3.02 3.63
CA ASP A 9 2.38 -3.32 5.02
C ASP A 9 3.10 -2.11 5.63
N ALA A 10 2.58 -1.61 6.73
CA ALA A 10 2.98 -0.32 7.29
C ALA A 10 4.45 -0.32 7.72
N GLY A 11 5.19 0.69 7.29
CA GLY A 11 6.62 0.85 7.59
C GLY A 11 7.54 -0.15 6.88
N SER A 12 7.00 -1.04 6.04
CA SER A 12 7.81 -2.03 5.30
C SER A 12 8.60 -1.44 4.13
N GLY A 13 8.22 -0.26 3.65
CA GLY A 13 8.87 0.41 2.53
C GLY A 13 8.59 -0.20 1.15
N GLY A 14 7.59 -1.08 1.02
CA GLY A 14 7.21 -1.68 -0.27
C GLY A 14 5.74 -2.08 -0.37
N VAL A 15 5.33 -2.49 -1.58
CA VAL A 15 3.92 -2.81 -1.91
C VAL A 15 3.75 -4.15 -2.64
N LEU A 16 4.86 -4.84 -2.92
CA LEU A 16 4.87 -6.08 -3.69
C LEU A 16 5.58 -7.20 -2.92
N TRP A 17 4.90 -8.33 -2.79
CA TRP A 17 5.30 -9.43 -1.92
C TRP A 17 5.42 -10.73 -2.73
N PRO A 18 6.65 -11.23 -2.98
CA PRO A 18 6.83 -12.49 -3.67
C PRO A 18 6.37 -13.68 -2.84
N GLU A 19 5.72 -14.63 -3.48
CA GLU A 19 5.22 -15.82 -2.79
C GLU A 19 6.23 -16.97 -2.68
N SER A 20 7.25 -17.00 -3.54
CA SER A 20 8.25 -18.07 -3.56
C SER A 20 9.62 -17.58 -3.08
N ASP A 21 10.36 -18.43 -2.36
CA ASP A 21 11.73 -18.12 -1.91
C ASP A 21 12.66 -17.75 -3.09
N GLN A 22 12.44 -18.38 -4.26
CA GLN A 22 13.18 -18.07 -5.48
C GLN A 22 12.94 -16.62 -5.92
N ASP A 23 11.69 -16.17 -5.91
CA ASP A 23 11.35 -14.80 -6.30
C ASP A 23 11.80 -13.79 -5.24
N GLN A 24 11.74 -14.15 -3.95
CA GLN A 24 12.29 -13.32 -2.87
C GLN A 24 13.79 -13.08 -3.02
N GLN A 25 14.57 -14.12 -3.33
CA GLN A 25 16.01 -13.98 -3.58
C GLN A 25 16.28 -13.12 -4.81
N ARG A 26 15.48 -13.27 -5.87
CA ARG A 26 15.64 -12.55 -7.13
C ARG A 26 15.25 -11.08 -7.03
N TYR A 27 14.12 -10.78 -6.38
CA TYR A 27 13.49 -9.46 -6.42
C TYR A 27 13.50 -8.72 -5.07
N GLY A 28 13.78 -9.38 -3.95
CA GLY A 28 13.71 -8.80 -2.60
C GLY A 28 12.43 -9.17 -1.84
N PHE A 29 12.37 -8.80 -0.56
CA PHE A 29 11.18 -8.96 0.29
C PHE A 29 11.03 -7.76 1.25
N PRO A 30 10.17 -6.77 0.96
CA PRO A 30 9.33 -6.64 -0.25
C PRO A 30 10.16 -6.47 -1.53
N VAL A 31 9.52 -6.61 -2.70
CA VAL A 31 10.19 -6.44 -4.01
C VAL A 31 10.85 -5.07 -4.10
N ASP A 32 12.13 -5.07 -4.46
CA ASP A 32 12.87 -3.90 -4.88
C ASP A 32 12.41 -3.46 -6.29
N LEU A 33 11.69 -2.34 -6.36
CA LEU A 33 11.07 -1.84 -7.58
C LEU A 33 12.08 -1.57 -8.71
N VAL A 34 13.36 -1.34 -8.40
CA VAL A 34 14.40 -1.14 -9.43
C VAL A 34 14.73 -2.42 -10.19
N ARG A 35 14.40 -3.59 -9.63
CA ARG A 35 14.59 -4.91 -10.24
C ARG A 35 13.42 -5.30 -11.17
N LEU A 36 12.32 -4.56 -11.13
CA LEU A 36 11.17 -4.80 -11.97
C LEU A 36 11.35 -4.17 -13.36
N PRO A 37 10.82 -4.81 -14.42
CA PRO A 37 10.86 -4.30 -15.78
C PRO A 37 9.80 -3.21 -16.04
N ILE A 38 9.66 -2.26 -15.11
CA ILE A 38 8.71 -1.14 -15.18
C ILE A 38 9.43 0.20 -15.34
N GLY A 39 8.74 1.20 -15.88
CA GLY A 39 9.23 2.54 -16.11
C GLY A 39 9.45 3.33 -14.80
N GLN A 40 10.37 4.29 -14.85
CA GLN A 40 10.65 5.18 -13.72
C GLN A 40 9.40 5.90 -13.17
N PRO A 41 8.47 6.43 -13.99
CA PRO A 41 7.29 7.11 -13.47
C PRO A 41 6.42 6.22 -12.57
N LEU A 42 6.24 4.95 -12.96
CA LEU A 42 5.46 4.01 -12.15
C LEU A 42 6.21 3.63 -10.86
N ARG A 43 7.54 3.48 -10.90
CA ARG A 43 8.35 3.24 -9.69
C ARG A 43 8.18 4.39 -8.69
N ASP A 44 8.30 5.63 -9.14
CA ASP A 44 8.16 6.81 -8.30
C ASP A 44 6.75 6.91 -7.71
N GLN A 45 5.73 6.59 -8.52
CA GLN A 45 4.34 6.55 -8.05
C GLN A 45 4.14 5.48 -6.97
N LEU A 46 4.66 4.26 -7.17
CA LEU A 46 4.54 3.18 -6.18
C LEU A 46 5.27 3.54 -4.88
N ALA A 47 6.47 4.11 -4.96
CA ALA A 47 7.21 4.59 -3.78
C ALA A 47 6.43 5.68 -3.03
N SER A 48 5.86 6.64 -3.75
CA SER A 48 5.03 7.69 -3.15
C SER A 48 3.75 7.15 -2.52
N LEU A 49 3.13 6.10 -3.09
CA LEU A 49 1.97 5.44 -2.49
C LEU A 49 2.33 4.73 -1.20
N VAL A 50 3.51 4.10 -1.12
CA VAL A 50 3.99 3.48 0.13
C VAL A 50 4.14 4.53 1.22
N GLU A 51 4.80 5.65 0.94
CA GLU A 51 4.95 6.75 1.90
C GLU A 51 3.61 7.34 2.34
N GLN A 52 2.66 7.49 1.41
CA GLN A 52 1.31 7.96 1.73
C GLN A 52 0.56 6.95 2.61
N TYR A 53 0.65 5.65 2.32
CA TYR A 53 0.00 4.62 3.12
C TYR A 53 0.44 4.65 4.57
N ASP A 54 1.74 4.86 4.82
CA ASP A 54 2.24 5.01 6.19
C ASP A 54 1.59 6.21 6.88
N GLY A 55 1.33 7.31 6.17
CA GLY A 55 0.58 8.46 6.69
C GLY A 55 -0.90 8.20 7.01
N SER A 56 -1.47 7.06 6.59
CA SER A 56 -2.86 6.70 6.89
C SER A 56 -3.07 6.18 8.32
N LEU A 57 -1.98 5.86 9.02
CA LEU A 57 -2.02 5.25 10.35
C LEU A 57 -1.73 6.25 11.47
N ASN A 58 -2.28 5.94 12.65
CA ASN A 58 -1.90 6.60 13.88
C ASN A 58 -0.63 5.96 14.44
N TRP A 59 0.53 6.55 14.17
CA TRP A 59 1.81 6.00 14.64
C TRP A 59 2.05 6.16 16.14
N ASP A 60 1.33 7.07 16.82
CA ASP A 60 1.42 7.19 18.28
C ASP A 60 0.80 5.96 18.96
N TYR A 61 -0.31 5.47 18.41
CA TYR A 61 -0.93 4.22 18.82
C TYR A 61 -1.75 3.59 17.66
N PRO A 62 -1.19 2.63 16.90
CA PRO A 62 -1.82 2.06 15.70
C PRO A 62 -3.23 1.48 15.86
N PRO A 63 -3.63 0.96 17.04
CA PRO A 63 -5.00 0.53 17.25
C PRO A 63 -6.03 1.66 17.26
N ASP A 64 -5.64 2.92 17.46
CA ASP A 64 -6.55 4.06 17.43
C ASP A 64 -6.81 4.54 15.98
N PRO A 65 -7.89 5.31 15.75
CA PRO A 65 -8.24 5.85 14.44
C PRO A 65 -7.06 6.53 13.73
N GLY A 66 -6.83 6.13 12.48
CA GLY A 66 -5.92 6.82 11.57
C GLY A 66 -6.41 8.23 11.24
N PRO A 67 -5.52 9.17 10.88
CA PRO A 67 -5.86 10.58 10.73
C PRO A 67 -6.67 10.90 9.47
N TRP A 68 -6.72 9.98 8.50
CA TRP A 68 -7.33 10.22 7.20
C TRP A 68 -8.84 10.32 7.26
N ARG A 69 -9.35 11.37 6.63
CA ARG A 69 -10.77 11.53 6.34
C ARG A 69 -11.16 10.78 5.08
N GLU A 70 -12.46 10.57 4.90
CA GLU A 70 -13.00 9.72 3.83
C GLU A 70 -12.51 10.18 2.45
N HIS A 71 -12.45 11.49 2.20
CA HIS A 71 -11.96 12.04 0.94
C HIS A 71 -10.47 11.75 0.66
N GLU A 72 -9.65 11.63 1.70
CA GLU A 72 -8.23 11.25 1.59
C GLU A 72 -8.12 9.75 1.26
N CYS A 73 -8.90 8.92 1.96
CA CYS A 73 -9.02 7.49 1.68
C CYS A 73 -9.45 7.23 0.24
N GLU A 74 -10.52 7.87 -0.22
CA GLU A 74 -11.00 7.73 -1.61
C GLU A 74 -9.95 8.17 -2.64
N ARG A 75 -9.25 9.27 -2.38
CA ARG A 75 -8.18 9.77 -3.26
C ARG A 75 -7.05 8.75 -3.35
N PHE A 76 -6.64 8.18 -2.23
CA PHE A 76 -5.62 7.16 -2.17
C PHE A 76 -6.05 5.88 -2.90
N ASN A 77 -7.25 5.36 -2.61
CA ASN A 77 -7.77 4.15 -3.25
C ASN A 77 -7.80 4.29 -4.78
N ARG A 78 -8.27 5.43 -5.32
CA ARG A 78 -8.23 5.69 -6.77
C ARG A 78 -6.81 5.66 -7.33
N ALA A 79 -5.85 6.27 -6.63
CA ALA A 79 -4.46 6.29 -7.06
C ALA A 79 -3.83 4.89 -7.04
N VAL A 80 -4.15 4.06 -6.04
CA VAL A 80 -3.72 2.66 -5.96
C VAL A 80 -4.29 1.84 -7.11
N ARG A 81 -5.61 1.92 -7.37
CA ARG A 81 -6.26 1.18 -8.47
C ARG A 81 -5.66 1.55 -9.83
N HIS A 82 -5.35 2.83 -10.06
CA HIS A 82 -4.66 3.27 -11.26
C HIS A 82 -3.24 2.70 -11.37
N ALA A 83 -2.45 2.77 -10.30
CA ALA A 83 -1.09 2.23 -10.27
C ALA A 83 -1.07 0.70 -10.48
N LEU A 84 -2.02 -0.03 -9.89
CA LEU A 84 -2.14 -1.48 -10.05
C LEU A 84 -2.48 -1.86 -11.50
N HIS A 85 -3.35 -1.11 -12.16
CA HIS A 85 -3.64 -1.30 -13.59
C HIS A 85 -2.38 -1.10 -14.44
N GLN A 86 -1.68 0.03 -14.26
CA GLN A 86 -0.44 0.31 -14.99
C GLN A 86 0.64 -0.75 -14.73
N LEU A 87 0.77 -1.19 -13.47
CA LEU A 87 1.70 -2.24 -13.10
C LEU A 87 1.40 -3.56 -13.81
N SER A 88 0.13 -3.93 -13.92
CA SER A 88 -0.28 -5.13 -14.68
C SER A 88 0.06 -5.00 -16.17
N GLU A 89 -0.09 -3.83 -16.77
CA GLU A 89 0.23 -3.60 -18.18
C GLU A 89 1.75 -3.65 -18.44
N GLU A 90 2.54 -2.99 -17.59
CA GLU A 90 3.99 -2.93 -17.76
C GLU A 90 4.71 -4.25 -17.44
N LEU A 91 4.26 -4.99 -16.42
CA LEU A 91 4.79 -6.34 -16.15
C LEU A 91 4.39 -7.33 -17.26
N GLY A 92 3.21 -7.13 -17.84
CA GLY A 92 2.68 -7.96 -18.91
C GLY A 92 2.37 -9.40 -18.47
N PRO A 93 2.07 -10.30 -19.43
CA PRO A 93 1.59 -11.66 -19.16
C PRO A 93 2.66 -12.60 -18.58
N GLY A 94 3.91 -12.15 -18.44
CA GLY A 94 5.01 -12.92 -17.85
C GLY A 94 5.02 -12.93 -16.33
N TRP A 95 4.05 -12.28 -15.69
CA TRP A 95 3.91 -12.12 -14.25
C TRP A 95 2.50 -12.50 -13.79
N GLU A 96 2.40 -13.08 -12.60
CA GLU A 96 1.13 -13.21 -11.90
C GLU A 96 1.05 -12.13 -10.81
N LEU A 97 0.27 -11.09 -11.08
CA LEU A 97 -0.02 -10.03 -10.11
C LEU A 97 -1.34 -10.35 -9.39
N VAL A 98 -1.26 -10.57 -8.08
CA VAL A 98 -2.44 -10.82 -7.24
C VAL A 98 -2.81 -9.53 -6.52
N ASP A 99 -3.97 -8.96 -6.85
CA ASP A 99 -4.53 -7.83 -6.12
C ASP A 99 -5.00 -8.30 -4.73
N ALA A 100 -4.26 -7.92 -3.70
CA ALA A 100 -4.58 -8.16 -2.30
C ALA A 100 -4.84 -6.85 -1.55
N PHE A 101 -4.97 -5.73 -2.26
CA PHE A 101 -5.20 -4.43 -1.66
C PHE A 101 -6.68 -4.26 -1.28
N GLN A 102 -6.88 -3.90 -0.02
CA GLN A 102 -8.20 -3.53 0.52
C GLN A 102 -8.30 -2.02 0.56
N ASP A 103 -9.41 -1.49 0.03
CA ASP A 103 -9.68 -0.07 0.06
C ASP A 103 -9.71 0.44 1.51
N LEU A 104 -9.16 1.64 1.70
CA LEU A 104 -9.19 2.34 2.97
C LEU A 104 -10.49 3.14 3.11
N TYR A 105 -10.91 3.33 4.36
CA TYR A 105 -12.09 4.13 4.73
C TYR A 105 -11.76 4.93 5.98
N GLU A 106 -12.42 6.06 6.16
CA GLU A 106 -12.33 6.80 7.41
C GLU A 106 -12.71 5.90 8.59
N ASP A 107 -11.92 5.93 9.66
CA ASP A 107 -12.28 5.19 10.86
C ASP A 107 -13.55 5.82 11.48
N PRO A 108 -14.61 5.05 11.73
CA PRO A 108 -15.88 5.58 12.25
C PRO A 108 -15.74 6.21 13.65
N GLY A 109 -14.67 5.89 14.37
CA GLY A 109 -14.30 6.47 15.66
C GLY A 109 -13.51 7.77 15.56
N LEU A 110 -13.08 8.20 14.37
CA LEU A 110 -12.15 9.34 14.21
C LEU A 110 -12.67 10.63 14.83
N ASP A 111 -13.95 10.98 14.62
CA ASP A 111 -14.52 12.19 15.24
C ASP A 111 -14.51 12.14 16.77
N ARG A 112 -14.80 10.96 17.34
CA ARG A 112 -14.72 10.76 18.81
C ARG A 112 -13.29 10.84 19.30
N TYR A 113 -12.35 10.25 18.55
CA TYR A 113 -10.93 10.29 18.86
C TYR A 113 -10.39 11.72 18.83
N VAL A 114 -10.68 12.49 17.78
CA VAL A 114 -10.23 13.90 17.66
C VAL A 114 -10.82 14.78 18.76
N ALA A 115 -12.06 14.53 19.18
CA ALA A 115 -12.72 15.31 20.22
C ALA A 115 -12.12 15.09 21.62
N ASP A 116 -11.74 13.86 21.98
CA ASP A 116 -11.09 13.54 23.25
C ASP A 116 -10.15 12.32 23.13
N PRO A 117 -8.91 12.51 22.62
CA PRO A 117 -7.98 11.40 22.41
C PRO A 117 -7.59 10.70 23.71
N ARG A 118 -7.57 11.42 24.84
CA ARG A 118 -7.07 10.89 26.12
C ARG A 118 -8.01 9.89 26.76
N HIS A 119 -9.30 9.96 26.46
CA HIS A 119 -10.33 9.06 26.98
C HIS A 119 -11.01 8.25 25.88
N PHE A 120 -10.46 8.25 24.67
CA PHE A 120 -10.97 7.46 23.57
C PHE A 120 -10.89 5.96 23.91
N GLN A 121 -11.96 5.24 23.61
CA GLN A 121 -12.06 3.79 23.72
C GLN A 121 -12.76 3.28 22.47
N ARG A 122 -12.14 2.28 21.84
CA ARG A 122 -12.62 1.64 20.63
C ARG A 122 -13.82 0.73 20.89
#